data_AF-G3AIC1-F1
#
_entry.id   AF-G3AIC1-F1
#
_cell.length_a   1.000
_cell.length_b   1.000
_cell.length_c   1.000
_cell.angle_alpha   90.00
_cell.angle_beta   90.00
_cell.angle_gamma   90.00
#
_symmetry.space_group_name_H-M   'P 1'
#
loop_
_entity.id
_entity.type
_entity.pdbx_description
1 polymer ?
#
loop_
_entity_poly.entity_id
_entity_poly.type
_entity_poly.pdbx_seq_one_letter_code
_entity_poly.pdbx_strand_id
1 'polypeptide(L)'
;MNIDDILQEFEESETPVTSNIHNNLITAMINERMSPELLPFAQTTMTTALTAISNQQQYLIDSHEYGDSVGSTSEFKLNTMIIETEIERLCYLVRMYLRTRLSKLDKFTIYYINEEQEDSKLLSAEEKEYIHKYAHLLTQLYNNCFLKKVPPSLTLLDDTSGGQSMITTPDTNQHVFVKSVTSKPITLFIDNDDIELKRDGIYVVKYGLVKQYIELGDVILI
;
A
#
# COMPACT_ATOMS: atom_id res chain seq x y z
N MET A 1 -24.26 36.41 -6.89
CA MET A 1 -23.79 35.03 -6.64
C MET A 1 -24.01 34.76 -5.17
N ASN A 2 -24.99 33.91 -4.86
CA ASN A 2 -25.20 33.45 -3.49
C ASN A 2 -24.07 32.50 -3.12
N ILE A 3 -23.68 32.46 -1.85
CA ILE A 3 -22.68 31.51 -1.33
C ILE A 3 -23.08 30.05 -1.63
N ASP A 4 -24.38 29.77 -1.68
CA ASP A 4 -24.91 28.47 -2.06
C ASP A 4 -24.67 28.11 -3.54
N ASP A 5 -24.69 29.09 -4.46
CA ASP A 5 -24.34 28.83 -5.88
C ASP A 5 -22.86 28.46 -6.01
N ILE A 6 -21.97 29.10 -5.24
CA ILE A 6 -20.53 28.84 -5.26
C ILE A 6 -20.23 27.45 -4.67
N LEU A 7 -20.93 27.06 -3.61
CA LEU A 7 -20.79 25.73 -3.01
C LEU A 7 -21.33 24.62 -3.93
N GLN A 8 -22.45 24.88 -4.59
CA GLN A 8 -23.05 23.94 -5.53
C GLN A 8 -22.19 23.76 -6.80
N GLU A 9 -21.59 24.83 -7.30
CA GLU A 9 -20.64 24.79 -8.42
C GLU A 9 -19.32 24.09 -8.02
N PHE A 10 -18.91 24.20 -6.74
CA PHE A 10 -17.76 23.46 -6.20
C PHE A 10 -18.05 21.95 -6.08
N GLU A 11 -19.22 21.56 -5.58
CA GLU A 11 -19.66 20.16 -5.52
C GLU A 11 -19.84 19.53 -6.92
N GLU A 12 -20.34 20.29 -7.90
CA GLU A 12 -20.45 19.81 -9.29
C GLU A 12 -19.09 19.73 -10.00
N SER A 13 -18.10 20.53 -9.57
CA SER A 13 -16.73 20.50 -10.08
C SER A 13 -15.83 19.43 -9.46
N GLU A 14 -16.26 18.79 -8.36
CA GLU A 14 -15.64 17.55 -7.87
C GLU A 14 -15.84 16.46 -8.91
N THR A 15 -14.94 16.37 -9.87
CA THR A 15 -14.86 15.20 -10.74
C THR A 15 -14.75 13.96 -9.83
N PRO A 16 -15.73 13.04 -9.84
CA PRO A 16 -15.76 11.87 -8.94
C PRO A 16 -14.62 10.88 -9.20
N VAL A 17 -13.71 11.21 -10.12
CA VAL A 17 -12.56 10.41 -10.52
C VAL A 17 -11.32 10.79 -9.70
N THR A 18 -11.12 12.08 -9.39
CA THR A 18 -9.89 12.56 -8.71
C THR A 18 -9.96 12.33 -7.19
N SER A 19 -11.12 12.60 -6.57
CA SER A 19 -11.42 12.22 -5.19
C SER A 19 -11.33 10.70 -4.98
N ASN A 20 -11.68 9.93 -6.01
CA ASN A 20 -11.61 8.48 -6.00
C ASN A 20 -10.16 7.96 -6.02
N ILE A 21 -9.24 8.58 -6.78
CA ILE A 21 -7.81 8.19 -6.76
C ILE A 21 -7.20 8.40 -5.37
N HIS A 22 -7.39 9.58 -4.77
CA HIS A 22 -6.88 9.87 -3.43
C HIS A 22 -7.45 8.91 -2.38
N ASN A 23 -8.76 8.68 -2.39
CA ASN A 23 -9.41 7.76 -1.45
C ASN A 23 -8.97 6.30 -1.65
N ASN A 24 -8.75 5.86 -2.89
CA ASN A 24 -8.23 4.54 -3.19
C ASN A 24 -6.78 4.37 -2.72
N LEU A 25 -5.94 5.40 -2.89
CA LEU A 25 -4.57 5.39 -2.37
C LEU A 25 -4.54 5.33 -0.85
N ILE A 26 -5.38 6.12 -0.17
CA ILE A 26 -5.49 6.07 1.29
C ILE A 26 -5.95 4.68 1.74
N THR A 27 -6.98 4.14 1.11
CA THR A 27 -7.51 2.82 1.46
C THR A 27 -6.45 1.73 1.27
N ALA A 28 -5.76 1.73 0.13
CA ALA A 28 -4.66 0.81 -0.14
C ALA A 28 -3.52 0.97 0.88
N MET A 29 -3.17 2.22 1.24
CA MET A 29 -2.13 2.52 2.22
C MET A 29 -2.49 2.04 3.63
N ILE A 30 -3.71 2.28 4.08
CA ILE A 30 -4.16 1.83 5.40
C ILE A 30 -4.25 0.32 5.43
N ASN A 31 -4.82 -0.30 4.40
CA ASN A 31 -4.91 -1.75 4.29
C ASN A 31 -3.52 -2.40 4.35
N GLU A 32 -2.57 -1.87 3.59
CA GLU A 32 -1.19 -2.36 3.60
C GLU A 32 -0.50 -2.12 4.95
N ARG A 33 -0.78 -1.03 5.66
CA ARG A 33 -0.16 -0.79 6.98
C ARG A 33 -0.71 -1.72 8.07
N MET A 34 -2.00 -2.01 8.01
CA MET A 34 -2.68 -2.78 9.05
C MET A 34 -2.71 -4.29 8.78
N SER A 35 -2.37 -4.74 7.57
CA SER A 35 -2.26 -6.16 7.26
C SER A 35 -0.94 -6.77 7.78
N PRO A 36 -0.98 -7.98 8.36
CA PRO A 36 0.22 -8.70 8.81
C PRO A 36 1.04 -9.26 7.65
N GLU A 37 0.39 -9.56 6.53
CA GLU A 37 1.02 -9.99 5.27
C GLU A 37 1.03 -8.88 4.22
N LEU A 38 1.80 -9.09 3.16
CA LEU A 38 1.84 -8.21 1.99
C LEU A 38 0.57 -8.42 1.16
N LEU A 39 -0.12 -7.33 0.83
CA LEU A 39 -1.30 -7.40 -0.04
C LEU A 39 -0.88 -7.43 -1.52
N PRO A 40 -1.77 -7.83 -2.44
CA PRO A 40 -1.52 -7.73 -3.87
C PRO A 40 -1.17 -6.29 -4.27
N PHE A 41 -0.14 -6.14 -5.10
CA PHE A 41 0.30 -4.82 -5.52
C PHE A 41 -0.76 -4.15 -6.42
N ALA A 42 -1.28 -3.01 -5.97
CA ALA A 42 -2.28 -2.22 -6.70
C ALA A 42 -1.67 -1.47 -7.90
N GLN A 43 -1.23 -2.21 -8.94
CA GLN A 43 -0.55 -1.68 -10.13
C GLN A 43 -1.35 -0.55 -10.79
N THR A 44 -2.62 -0.78 -11.07
CA THR A 44 -3.47 0.20 -11.79
C THR A 44 -3.57 1.51 -11.03
N THR A 45 -3.92 1.46 -9.74
CA THR A 45 -4.05 2.66 -8.89
C THR A 45 -2.72 3.40 -8.79
N MET A 46 -1.61 2.68 -8.62
CA MET A 46 -0.28 3.26 -8.51
C MET A 46 0.15 3.94 -9.82
N THR A 47 -0.01 3.26 -10.97
CA THR A 47 0.33 3.83 -12.28
C THR A 47 -0.50 5.07 -12.56
N THR A 48 -1.81 5.03 -12.32
CA THR A 48 -2.69 6.20 -12.50
C THR A 48 -2.27 7.35 -11.60
N ALA A 49 -1.95 7.09 -10.33
CA ALA A 49 -1.49 8.11 -9.39
C ALA A 49 -0.16 8.73 -9.82
N LEU A 50 0.83 7.93 -10.20
CA LEU A 50 2.14 8.41 -10.65
C LEU A 50 2.02 9.25 -11.94
N THR A 51 1.19 8.82 -12.90
CA THR A 51 0.92 9.60 -14.11
C THR A 51 0.23 10.93 -13.78
N ALA A 52 -0.77 10.92 -12.90
CA ALA A 52 -1.46 12.14 -12.48
C ALA A 52 -0.51 13.13 -11.79
N ILE A 53 0.32 12.65 -10.86
CA ILE A 53 1.35 13.44 -10.18
C ILE A 53 2.33 14.03 -11.20
N SER A 54 2.83 13.22 -12.14
CA SER A 54 3.76 13.69 -13.16
C SER A 54 3.14 14.77 -14.06
N ASN A 55 1.87 14.63 -14.45
CA ASN A 55 1.17 15.62 -15.27
C ASN A 55 0.95 16.94 -14.51
N GLN A 56 0.57 16.87 -13.22
CA GLN A 56 0.40 18.04 -12.38
C GLN A 56 1.73 18.75 -12.09
N GLN A 57 2.82 17.99 -11.93
CA GLN A 57 4.17 18.56 -11.81
C GLN A 57 4.59 19.30 -13.08
N GLN A 58 4.33 18.74 -14.27
CA GLN A 58 4.61 19.44 -15.52
C GLN A 58 3.81 20.74 -15.64
N TYR A 59 2.51 20.71 -15.33
CA TYR A 59 1.67 21.91 -15.31
C TYR A 59 2.20 22.98 -14.34
N LEU A 60 2.70 22.58 -13.18
CA LEU A 60 3.27 23.49 -12.21
C LEU A 60 4.56 24.13 -12.74
N ILE A 61 5.41 23.39 -13.45
CA ILE A 61 6.62 23.93 -14.08
C ILE A 61 6.26 24.96 -15.17
N ASP A 62 5.34 24.61 -16.06
CA ASP A 62 4.91 25.49 -17.16
C ASP A 62 4.26 26.79 -16.63
N SER A 63 3.49 26.67 -15.55
CA SER A 63 2.82 27.82 -14.92
C SER A 63 3.80 28.73 -14.18
N HIS A 64 4.87 28.21 -13.58
CA HIS A 64 5.95 29.02 -13.02
C HIS A 64 6.72 29.78 -14.09
N GLU A 65 7.04 29.14 -15.23
CA GLU A 65 7.76 29.79 -16.33
C GLU A 65 6.95 30.97 -16.93
N TYR A 66 5.62 30.82 -17.02
CA TYR A 66 4.74 31.88 -17.53
C TYR A 66 4.46 32.98 -16.48
N GLY A 67 4.30 32.62 -15.21
CA GLY A 67 3.93 33.52 -14.10
C GLY A 67 5.02 34.52 -13.67
N ASP A 68 6.28 34.25 -13.99
CA ASP A 68 7.39 35.19 -13.78
C ASP A 68 7.45 36.28 -14.88
N SER A 69 6.86 36.02 -16.06
CA SER A 69 6.88 36.95 -17.19
C SER A 69 5.78 38.02 -17.15
N VAL A 70 4.67 37.73 -16.47
CA VAL A 70 3.52 38.63 -16.31
C VAL A 70 3.30 38.81 -14.82
N GLY A 71 3.74 39.94 -14.27
CA GLY A 71 3.74 40.26 -12.82
C GLY A 71 2.56 39.60 -12.08
N SER A 72 2.88 38.52 -11.38
CA SER A 72 1.89 37.54 -10.92
C SER A 72 0.98 38.15 -9.87
N THR A 73 -0.33 38.08 -10.10
CA THR A 73 -1.33 38.46 -9.09
C THR A 73 -1.19 37.53 -7.88
N SER A 74 -1.47 38.03 -6.67
CA SER A 74 -1.42 37.22 -5.44
C SER A 74 -2.28 35.96 -5.53
N GLU A 75 -3.37 36.01 -6.28
CA GLU A 75 -4.30 34.89 -6.53
C GLU A 75 -3.64 33.76 -7.32
N PHE A 76 -2.84 34.07 -8.34
CA PHE A 76 -2.11 33.07 -9.11
C PHE A 76 -1.10 32.33 -8.23
N LYS A 77 -0.35 33.08 -7.42
CA LYS A 77 0.63 32.50 -6.48
C LYS A 77 -0.02 31.59 -5.44
N LEU A 78 -1.19 31.96 -4.94
CA LEU A 78 -1.95 31.12 -4.00
C LEU A 78 -2.43 29.83 -4.66
N ASN A 79 -2.93 29.89 -5.91
CA ASN A 79 -3.36 28.70 -6.64
C ASN A 79 -2.20 27.72 -6.86
N THR A 80 -1.05 28.22 -7.34
CA THR A 80 0.15 27.40 -7.53
C THR A 80 0.63 26.76 -6.23
N MET A 81 0.62 27.50 -5.11
CA MET A 81 0.98 26.97 -3.79
C MET A 81 0.04 25.84 -3.32
N ILE A 82 -1.27 25.96 -3.60
CA ILE A 82 -2.25 24.90 -3.27
C ILE A 82 -1.94 23.63 -4.06
N ILE A 83 -1.68 23.76 -5.36
CA ILE A 83 -1.34 22.61 -6.22
C ILE A 83 -0.03 21.96 -5.76
N GLU A 84 1.00 22.75 -5.43
CA GLU A 84 2.27 22.25 -4.90
C GLU A 84 2.05 21.43 -3.61
N THR A 85 1.28 21.98 -2.68
CA THR A 85 0.97 21.30 -1.41
C THR A 85 0.23 19.98 -1.64
N GLU A 86 -0.70 19.92 -2.59
CA GLU A 86 -1.43 18.69 -2.89
C GLU A 86 -0.55 17.62 -3.54
N ILE A 87 0.37 18.02 -4.43
CA ILE A 87 1.37 17.11 -5.01
C ILE A 87 2.26 16.52 -3.90
N GLU A 88 2.70 17.32 -2.94
CA GLU A 88 3.50 16.84 -1.82
C GLU A 88 2.74 15.83 -0.96
N ARG A 89 1.46 16.08 -0.68
CA ARG A 89 0.58 15.15 0.07
C ARG A 89 0.44 13.83 -0.66
N LEU A 90 0.19 13.83 -1.97
CA LEU A 90 0.09 12.61 -2.78
C LEU A 90 1.43 11.86 -2.84
N CYS A 91 2.54 12.57 -3.01
CA CYS A 91 3.87 11.98 -2.98
C CYS A 91 4.19 11.33 -1.63
N TYR A 92 3.77 11.95 -0.53
CA TYR A 92 3.91 11.38 0.81
C TYR A 92 3.14 10.05 0.93
N LEU A 93 1.88 10.00 0.48
CA LEU A 93 1.06 8.78 0.51
C LEU A 93 1.71 7.64 -0.28
N VAL A 94 2.17 7.91 -1.50
CA VAL A 94 2.86 6.92 -2.34
C VAL A 94 4.14 6.42 -1.66
N ARG A 95 4.97 7.32 -1.13
CA ARG A 95 6.21 6.94 -0.41
C ARG A 95 5.91 6.11 0.83
N MET A 96 4.86 6.45 1.58
CA MET A 96 4.47 5.73 2.78
C MET A 96 3.98 4.32 2.45
N TYR A 97 3.17 4.17 1.41
CA TYR A 97 2.73 2.86 0.91
C TYR A 97 3.93 1.99 0.50
N LEU A 98 4.80 2.48 -0.37
CA LEU A 98 5.98 1.74 -0.84
C LEU A 98 6.94 1.38 0.31
N ARG A 99 7.18 2.30 1.23
CA ARG A 99 8.08 2.06 2.38
C ARG A 99 7.51 1.01 3.34
N THR A 100 6.20 0.98 3.53
CA THR A 100 5.52 -0.04 4.33
C THR A 100 5.69 -1.41 3.70
N ARG A 101 5.50 -1.51 2.39
CA ARG A 101 5.72 -2.75 1.63
C ARG A 101 7.15 -3.24 1.71
N LEU A 102 8.13 -2.37 1.44
CA LEU A 102 9.55 -2.71 1.57
C LEU A 102 9.89 -3.20 2.97
N SER A 103 9.37 -2.57 4.02
CA SER A 103 9.61 -3.02 5.39
C SER A 103 9.05 -4.43 5.68
N LYS A 104 7.98 -4.85 5.01
CA LYS A 104 7.45 -6.23 5.11
C LYS A 104 8.29 -7.20 4.29
N LEU A 105 8.73 -6.80 3.10
CA LEU A 105 9.61 -7.59 2.25
C LEU A 105 10.96 -7.88 2.92
N ASP A 106 11.51 -6.92 3.65
CA ASP A 106 12.74 -7.09 4.44
C ASP A 106 12.57 -8.10 5.58
N LYS A 107 11.39 -8.17 6.19
CA LYS A 107 11.09 -9.09 7.29
C LYS A 107 10.85 -10.52 6.83
N PHE A 108 10.19 -10.67 5.69
CA PHE A 108 9.72 -11.94 5.15
C PHE A 108 10.37 -12.24 3.79
N THR A 109 11.66 -11.91 3.64
CA THR A 109 12.37 -12.01 2.35
C THR A 109 12.33 -13.42 1.76
N ILE A 110 12.73 -14.43 2.53
CA ILE A 110 12.80 -15.82 2.05
C ILE A 110 11.40 -16.35 1.71
N TYR A 111 10.40 -15.97 2.51
CA TYR A 111 9.01 -16.34 2.31
C TYR A 111 8.48 -15.83 0.96
N TYR A 112 8.63 -14.53 0.68
CA TYR A 112 8.13 -13.95 -0.57
C TYR A 112 8.94 -14.35 -1.81
N ILE A 113 10.22 -14.71 -1.68
CA ILE A 113 10.98 -15.29 -2.81
C ILE A 113 10.40 -16.64 -3.24
N ASN A 114 10.01 -17.46 -2.27
CA ASN A 114 9.41 -18.76 -2.54
C ASN A 114 8.00 -18.58 -3.11
N GLU A 115 7.20 -17.67 -2.55
CA GLU A 115 5.83 -17.40 -3.00
C GLU A 115 5.77 -16.67 -4.36
N GLU A 116 6.80 -15.90 -4.74
CA GLU A 116 6.92 -15.31 -6.08
C GLU A 116 6.91 -16.37 -7.19
N GLN A 117 7.46 -17.56 -6.92
CA GLN A 117 7.43 -18.67 -7.89
C GLN A 117 6.01 -19.18 -8.14
N GLU A 118 5.08 -18.95 -7.21
CA GLU A 118 3.70 -19.42 -7.27
C GLU A 118 2.72 -18.33 -7.75
N ASP A 119 2.88 -17.08 -7.29
CA ASP A 119 1.99 -15.97 -7.69
C ASP A 119 2.76 -14.72 -8.17
N SER A 120 2.72 -14.50 -9.49
CA SER A 120 3.40 -13.38 -10.13
C SER A 120 2.74 -12.01 -9.89
N LYS A 121 1.50 -11.96 -9.38
CA LYS A 121 0.72 -10.70 -9.22
C LYS A 121 0.98 -9.98 -7.90
N LEU A 122 1.60 -10.64 -6.93
CA LEU A 122 1.75 -10.12 -5.57
C LEU A 122 2.76 -8.95 -5.47
N LEU A 123 3.80 -8.96 -6.32
CA LEU A 123 4.92 -8.01 -6.30
C LEU A 123 5.05 -7.20 -7.59
N SER A 124 5.47 -5.94 -7.47
CA SER A 124 5.92 -5.15 -8.63
C SER A 124 7.24 -5.66 -9.20
N ALA A 125 7.53 -5.34 -10.47
CA ALA A 125 8.79 -5.73 -11.10
C ALA A 125 10.02 -5.20 -10.34
N GLU A 126 9.94 -3.97 -9.85
CA GLU A 126 10.98 -3.31 -9.07
C GLU A 126 11.12 -3.93 -7.67
N GLU A 127 10.02 -4.38 -7.07
CA GLU A 127 10.02 -5.06 -5.77
C GLU A 127 10.69 -6.44 -5.88
N LYS A 128 10.43 -7.18 -6.96
CA LYS A 128 11.09 -8.46 -7.26
C LYS A 128 12.60 -8.30 -7.38
N GLU A 129 13.03 -7.30 -8.16
CA GLU A 129 14.46 -7.00 -8.32
C GLU A 129 15.11 -6.62 -6.98
N TYR A 130 14.42 -5.82 -6.16
CA TYR A 130 14.89 -5.42 -4.84
C TYR A 130 15.12 -6.63 -3.92
N ILE A 131 14.14 -7.53 -3.81
CA ILE A 131 14.21 -8.70 -2.93
C ILE A 131 15.34 -9.64 -3.33
N HIS A 132 15.49 -9.93 -4.63
CA HIS A 132 16.57 -10.80 -5.11
C HIS A 132 17.95 -10.21 -4.82
N LYS A 133 18.13 -8.90 -5.05
CA LYS A 133 19.37 -8.19 -4.71
C LYS A 133 19.64 -8.21 -3.21
N TYR A 134 18.61 -7.97 -2.40
CA TYR A 134 18.71 -7.98 -0.94
C TYR A 134 19.10 -9.36 -0.40
N ALA A 135 18.43 -10.42 -0.83
CA ALA A 135 18.74 -11.79 -0.43
C ALA A 135 20.14 -12.24 -0.86
N HIS A 136 20.58 -11.84 -2.06
CA HIS A 136 21.93 -12.09 -2.53
C HIS A 136 22.98 -11.40 -1.63
N LEU A 137 22.79 -10.12 -1.34
CA LEU A 137 23.68 -9.34 -0.49
C LEU A 137 23.75 -9.91 0.93
N LEU A 138 22.61 -10.28 1.50
CA LEU A 138 22.52 -10.88 2.83
C LEU A 138 23.27 -12.21 2.89
N THR A 139 23.08 -13.05 1.88
CA THR A 139 23.78 -14.34 1.75
C THR A 139 25.29 -14.13 1.62
N GLN A 140 25.74 -13.14 0.83
CA GLN A 140 27.16 -12.80 0.71
C GLN A 140 27.74 -12.30 2.04
N LEU A 141 27.01 -11.46 2.77
CA LEU A 141 27.42 -10.96 4.08
C LEU A 141 27.60 -12.12 5.07
N TYR A 142 26.59 -13.00 5.20
CA TYR A 142 26.66 -14.14 6.11
C TYR A 142 27.79 -15.10 5.73
N ASN A 143 27.98 -15.36 4.43
CA ASN A 143 29.10 -16.16 3.94
C ASN A 143 30.47 -15.57 4.29
N ASN A 144 30.63 -14.25 4.19
CA ASN A 144 31.89 -13.59 4.53
C ASN A 144 32.12 -13.47 6.04
N CYS A 145 31.06 -13.29 6.83
CA CYS A 145 31.17 -13.12 8.27
C CYS A 145 31.38 -14.45 9.01
N PHE A 146 30.55 -15.48 8.73
CA PHE A 146 30.56 -16.69 9.56
C PHE A 146 30.24 -18.01 8.85
N LEU A 147 29.42 -18.05 7.79
CA LEU A 147 28.99 -19.34 7.22
C LEU A 147 30.16 -20.17 6.65
N LYS A 148 31.25 -19.54 6.20
CA LYS A 148 32.50 -20.24 5.80
C LYS A 148 33.14 -21.08 6.92
N LYS A 149 32.86 -20.77 8.18
CA LYS A 149 33.40 -21.46 9.35
C LYS A 149 32.43 -22.47 9.95
N VAL A 150 31.19 -22.53 9.43
CA VAL A 150 30.12 -23.40 9.91
C VAL A 150 30.11 -24.69 9.07
N PRO A 151 29.81 -25.86 9.66
CA PRO A 151 29.68 -27.11 8.90
C PRO A 151 28.65 -27.00 7.76
N PRO A 152 28.87 -27.68 6.62
CA PRO A 152 28.02 -27.57 5.42
C PRO A 152 26.56 -28.02 5.64
N SER A 153 26.29 -28.77 6.71
CA SER A 153 24.93 -29.15 7.10
C SER A 153 24.10 -27.99 7.67
N LEU A 154 24.74 -26.90 8.10
CA LEU A 154 24.10 -25.74 8.74
C LEU A 154 24.29 -24.44 7.94
N THR A 155 24.74 -24.55 6.68
CA THR A 155 24.94 -23.37 5.81
C THR A 155 23.67 -22.96 5.05
N LEU A 156 22.63 -23.80 5.09
CA LEU A 156 21.33 -23.51 4.47
C LEU A 156 20.57 -22.48 5.31
N LEU A 157 20.05 -21.44 4.67
CA LEU A 157 19.34 -20.33 5.32
C LEU A 157 17.81 -20.51 5.30
N ASP A 158 17.34 -21.56 4.63
CA ASP A 158 15.95 -21.93 4.40
C ASP A 158 15.60 -23.27 5.05
N ASP A 159 16.38 -23.71 6.05
CA ASP A 159 16.19 -25.00 6.69
C ASP A 159 14.87 -25.06 7.49
N THR A 160 14.07 -26.09 7.20
CA THR A 160 12.79 -26.40 7.86
C THR A 160 12.84 -27.71 8.67
N SER A 161 13.99 -28.39 8.68
CA SER A 161 14.17 -29.73 9.24
C SER A 161 14.25 -29.78 10.77
N GLY A 162 14.58 -28.65 11.41
CA GLY A 162 14.96 -28.55 12.82
C GLY A 162 13.81 -28.42 13.83
N GLY A 163 12.56 -28.69 13.45
CA GLY A 163 11.38 -28.50 14.32
C GLY A 163 10.93 -27.04 14.48
N GLN A 164 11.77 -26.07 14.07
CA GLN A 164 11.41 -24.67 13.88
C GLN A 164 11.86 -24.24 12.48
N SER A 165 10.92 -23.75 11.67
CA SER A 165 11.22 -23.20 10.35
C SER A 165 12.09 -21.95 10.51
N MET A 166 13.22 -21.86 9.79
CA MET A 166 14.01 -20.64 9.70
C MET A 166 13.35 -19.57 8.81
N ILE A 167 12.28 -19.94 8.10
CA ILE A 167 11.50 -19.03 7.26
C ILE A 167 10.49 -18.31 8.15
N THR A 168 10.70 -17.01 8.35
CA THR A 168 9.72 -16.13 8.97
C THR A 168 8.50 -16.00 8.07
N THR A 169 7.33 -16.42 8.55
CA THR A 169 6.05 -16.29 7.82
C THR A 169 5.17 -15.19 8.45
N PRO A 170 4.31 -14.53 7.66
CA PRO A 170 3.30 -13.63 8.20
C PRO A 170 2.31 -14.38 9.12
N ASP A 171 1.91 -13.75 10.23
CA ASP A 171 0.91 -14.32 11.13
C ASP A 171 -0.52 -13.99 10.66
N THR A 172 -1.18 -14.97 10.08
CA THR A 172 -2.57 -14.85 9.61
C THR A 172 -3.60 -14.89 10.75
N ASN A 173 -3.21 -15.29 11.96
CA ASN A 173 -4.10 -15.33 13.13
C ASN A 173 -4.10 -14.03 13.95
N GLN A 174 -3.32 -13.03 13.52
CA GLN A 174 -3.30 -11.73 14.17
C GLN A 174 -4.68 -11.05 14.12
N HIS A 175 -5.07 -10.42 15.23
CA HIS A 175 -6.32 -9.66 15.31
C HIS A 175 -6.14 -8.30 14.63
N VAL A 176 -7.07 -7.96 13.75
CA VAL A 176 -7.10 -6.71 13.00
C VAL A 176 -8.44 -5.99 13.20
N PHE A 177 -8.40 -4.66 13.19
CA PHE A 177 -9.61 -3.85 13.19
C PHE A 177 -10.10 -3.70 11.76
N VAL A 178 -11.37 -4.01 11.55
CA VAL A 178 -12.01 -3.95 10.24
C VAL A 178 -13.27 -3.11 10.28
N LYS A 179 -13.51 -2.39 9.19
CA LYS A 179 -14.76 -1.68 8.92
C LYS A 179 -15.42 -2.29 7.68
N SER A 180 -16.69 -2.66 7.80
CA SER A 180 -17.48 -3.16 6.66
C SER A 180 -17.98 -1.99 5.81
N VAL A 181 -17.66 -2.01 4.51
CA VAL A 181 -18.09 -0.98 3.54
C VAL A 181 -19.32 -1.44 2.74
N THR A 182 -19.43 -2.76 2.55
CA THR A 182 -20.48 -3.36 1.71
C THR A 182 -21.84 -3.41 2.40
N SER A 183 -22.90 -3.26 1.59
CA SER A 183 -24.30 -3.30 2.05
C SER A 183 -24.81 -4.73 2.29
N LYS A 184 -24.16 -5.73 1.69
CA LYS A 184 -24.46 -7.14 1.92
C LYS A 184 -23.88 -7.58 3.28
N PRO A 185 -24.65 -8.31 4.10
CA PRO A 185 -24.14 -8.86 5.35
C PRO A 185 -23.06 -9.91 5.02
N ILE A 186 -21.89 -9.75 5.63
CA ILE A 186 -20.81 -10.73 5.57
C ILE A 186 -20.89 -11.56 6.86
N THR A 187 -21.16 -12.85 6.73
CA THR A 187 -21.18 -13.80 7.84
C THR A 187 -19.79 -14.40 8.00
N LEU A 188 -19.14 -14.13 9.14
CA LEU A 188 -17.90 -14.77 9.53
C LEU A 188 -18.19 -15.94 10.47
N PHE A 189 -17.64 -17.11 10.16
CA PHE A 189 -17.77 -18.30 11.00
C PHE A 189 -16.60 -18.33 12.00
N ILE A 190 -16.88 -18.19 13.29
CA ILE A 190 -15.86 -18.23 14.35
C ILE A 190 -16.25 -19.31 15.37
N ASP A 191 -15.48 -20.39 15.45
CA ASP A 191 -15.52 -21.38 16.54
C ASP A 191 -16.95 -21.80 17.00
N ASN A 192 -17.88 -22.00 16.04
CA ASN A 192 -19.33 -22.32 16.15
C ASN A 192 -20.35 -21.16 16.22
N ASP A 193 -19.93 -19.90 16.23
CA ASP A 193 -20.85 -18.75 16.15
C ASP A 193 -20.72 -18.02 14.80
N ASP A 194 -21.86 -17.64 14.24
CA ASP A 194 -21.95 -16.81 13.05
C ASP A 194 -22.01 -15.32 13.45
N ILE A 195 -20.99 -14.56 13.06
CA ILE A 195 -20.97 -13.10 13.27
C ILE A 195 -21.30 -12.40 11.95
N GLU A 196 -22.42 -11.67 11.93
CA GLU A 196 -22.77 -10.79 10.81
C GLU A 196 -22.11 -9.41 10.96
N LEU A 197 -21.27 -9.07 9.98
CA LEU A 197 -20.73 -7.72 9.82
C LEU A 197 -21.79 -6.81 9.20
N LYS A 198 -22.30 -5.88 10.00
CA LYS A 198 -23.22 -4.83 9.53
C LYS A 198 -22.45 -3.73 8.81
N ARG A 199 -23.10 -3.11 7.83
CA ARG A 199 -22.58 -1.95 7.10
C ARG A 199 -22.13 -0.86 8.08
N ASP A 200 -20.95 -0.28 7.83
CA ASP A 200 -20.29 0.75 8.64
C ASP A 200 -19.96 0.34 10.08
N GLY A 201 -20.19 -0.93 10.47
CA GLY A 201 -19.78 -1.47 11.75
C GLY A 201 -18.26 -1.71 11.81
N ILE A 202 -17.69 -1.48 13.00
CA ILE A 202 -16.28 -1.73 13.30
C ILE A 202 -16.18 -3.00 14.15
N TYR A 203 -15.31 -3.91 13.73
CA TYR A 203 -15.15 -5.22 14.36
C TYR A 203 -13.67 -5.56 14.54
N VAL A 204 -13.38 -6.43 15.50
CA VAL A 204 -12.05 -7.02 15.70
C VAL A 204 -12.14 -8.49 15.37
N VAL A 205 -11.37 -8.92 14.38
CA VAL A 205 -11.43 -10.29 13.85
C VAL A 205 -10.03 -10.77 13.49
N LYS A 206 -9.87 -12.09 13.39
CA LYS A 206 -8.60 -12.69 12.90
C LYS A 206 -8.44 -12.38 11.42
N TYR A 207 -7.25 -11.95 11.03
CA TYR A 207 -6.95 -11.55 9.65
C TYR A 207 -7.28 -12.64 8.61
N GLY A 208 -6.98 -13.90 8.92
CA GLY A 208 -7.24 -15.03 8.02
C GLY A 208 -8.71 -15.20 7.61
N LEU A 209 -9.66 -14.73 8.42
CA LEU A 209 -11.10 -14.78 8.09
C LEU A 209 -11.54 -13.66 7.15
N VAL A 210 -10.82 -12.54 7.15
CA VAL A 210 -11.17 -11.33 6.38
C VAL A 210 -10.32 -11.11 5.13
N LYS A 211 -9.24 -11.87 4.95
CA LYS A 211 -8.32 -11.75 3.80
C LYS A 211 -9.05 -11.66 2.46
N GLN A 212 -9.96 -12.60 2.17
CA GLN A 212 -10.70 -12.64 0.91
C GLN A 212 -11.60 -11.40 0.72
N TYR A 213 -12.22 -10.92 1.79
CA TYR A 213 -13.09 -9.74 1.74
C TYR A 213 -12.30 -8.43 1.59
N ILE A 214 -11.05 -8.40 2.03
CA ILE A 214 -10.13 -7.27 1.81
C ILE A 214 -9.69 -7.23 0.35
N GLU A 215 -9.37 -8.39 -0.26
CA GLU A 215 -9.02 -8.47 -1.69
C GLU A 215 -10.19 -8.07 -2.60
N LEU A 216 -11.42 -8.38 -2.20
CA LEU A 216 -12.63 -7.97 -2.91
C LEU A 216 -13.00 -6.48 -2.68
N GLY A 217 -12.44 -5.84 -1.65
CA GLY A 217 -12.74 -4.46 -1.28
C GLY A 217 -14.03 -4.28 -0.48
N ASP A 218 -14.64 -5.38 0.01
CA ASP A 218 -15.86 -5.34 0.82
C ASP A 218 -15.60 -4.86 2.26
N VAL A 219 -14.36 -5.06 2.73
CA VAL A 219 -13.88 -4.72 4.06
C VAL A 219 -12.61 -3.90 3.96
N ILE A 220 -12.51 -2.84 4.76
CA ILE A 220 -11.30 -2.04 4.90
C ILE A 220 -10.72 -2.23 6.29
N LEU A 221 -9.39 -2.22 6.38
CA LEU A 221 -8.70 -2.19 7.66
C LEU A 221 -8.64 -0.75 8.17
N ILE A 222 -8.57 -0.57 9.49
CA ILE A 222 -8.47 0.75 10.14
C ILE A 222 -7.35 0.80 11.18
#